data_AF-A0A9E6D981-F1
#
_entry.id   AF-A0A9E6D981-F1
#
_cell.length_a   1.000
_cell.length_b   1.000
_cell.length_c   1.000
_cell.angle_alpha   90.00
_cell.angle_beta   90.00
_cell.angle_gamma   90.00
#
_symmetry.space_group_name_H-M   'P 1'
#
loop_
_entity.id
_entity.type
_entity.pdbx_description
1 polymer ?
#
loop_
_entity_poly.entity_id
_entity_poly.type
_entity_poly.pdbx_seq_one_letter_code
_entity_poly.pdbx_strand_id
1 'polypeptide(L)'
;MKTKENVTVYHCDFCPKKLFVKSAMTRHEKKCSKNPINIRACFDCINCEEVIIKYERSPQTYPESELVKSKSFKCIKKNIFMFPPKLEHSQNGLPDYVEHRGEEIIQEKMPLNCEIQQSSSDSLNEIFGWNKTS
;
A
#
# COMPACT_ATOMS: atom_id res chain seq x y z
N MET A 1 -2.32 -24.58 39.47
CA MET A 1 -2.07 -24.16 38.07
C MET A 1 -3.37 -23.56 37.54
N LYS A 2 -3.47 -22.23 37.38
CA LYS A 2 -4.71 -21.59 36.92
C LYS A 2 -4.79 -21.73 35.40
N THR A 3 -5.62 -22.64 34.91
CA THR A 3 -5.93 -22.83 33.49
C THR A 3 -6.61 -21.56 32.97
N LYS A 4 -6.06 -20.94 31.93
CA LYS A 4 -6.72 -19.81 31.26
C LYS A 4 -7.94 -20.33 30.50
N GLU A 5 -9.07 -19.70 30.78
CA GLU A 5 -10.40 -19.95 30.21
C GLU A 5 -10.40 -19.85 28.67
N ASN A 6 -11.43 -20.43 28.04
CA ASN A 6 -11.67 -20.42 26.59
C ASN A 6 -11.46 -19.04 25.96
N VAL A 7 -10.29 -18.79 25.37
CA VAL A 7 -10.00 -17.56 24.65
C VAL A 7 -10.45 -17.70 23.20
N THR A 8 -11.43 -16.90 22.79
CA THR A 8 -11.84 -16.83 21.38
C THR A 8 -10.69 -16.29 20.54
N VAL A 9 -10.27 -17.07 19.55
CA VAL A 9 -9.24 -16.67 18.57
C VAL A 9 -9.94 -16.29 17.27
N TYR A 10 -9.70 -15.06 16.82
CA TYR A 10 -10.16 -14.57 15.53
C TYR A 10 -9.11 -14.86 14.47
N HIS A 11 -9.55 -15.22 13.27
CA HIS A 11 -8.69 -15.52 12.11
C HIS A 11 -8.96 -14.49 11.02
N CYS A 12 -7.92 -14.13 10.27
CA CYS A 12 -8.07 -13.30 9.09
C CYS A 12 -8.43 -14.18 7.90
N ASP A 13 -9.46 -13.81 7.14
CA ASP A 13 -9.89 -14.58 5.96
C ASP A 13 -8.86 -14.60 4.82
N PHE A 14 -7.90 -13.67 4.83
CA PHE A 14 -6.97 -13.46 3.72
C PHE A 14 -5.53 -13.91 4.03
N CYS A 15 -5.17 -14.09 5.30
CA CYS A 15 -3.80 -14.42 5.69
C CYS A 15 -3.75 -15.26 6.98
N PRO A 16 -2.63 -15.94 7.29
CA PRO A 16 -2.55 -16.85 8.44
C PRO A 16 -2.53 -16.15 9.82
N LYS A 17 -2.82 -14.84 9.88
CA LYS A 17 -2.73 -14.06 11.12
C LYS A 17 -3.90 -14.36 12.05
N LYS A 18 -3.60 -14.47 13.34
CA LYS A 18 -4.55 -14.74 14.42
C LYS A 18 -4.47 -13.65 15.48
N LEU A 19 -5.62 -13.24 16.02
CA LEU A 19 -5.71 -12.21 17.07
C LEU A 19 -6.75 -12.64 18.10
N PHE A 20 -6.62 -12.13 19.33
CA PHE A 20 -7.54 -12.43 20.44
C PHE A 20 -8.63 -11.38 20.62
N VAL A 21 -8.61 -10.32 19.79
CA VAL A 21 -9.53 -9.19 19.88
C VAL A 21 -10.22 -8.99 18.54
N LYS A 22 -11.56 -9.03 18.53
CA LYS A 22 -12.38 -8.89 17.32
C LYS A 22 -12.10 -7.59 16.57
N SER A 23 -12.12 -6.45 17.27
CA SER A 23 -11.88 -5.13 16.66
C SER A 23 -10.50 -5.02 16.02
N ALA A 24 -9.48 -5.65 16.62
CA ALA A 24 -8.15 -5.72 16.06
C ALA A 24 -8.12 -6.56 14.77
N MET A 25 -8.90 -7.66 14.71
CA MET A 25 -9.02 -8.49 13.51
C MET A 25 -9.73 -7.76 12.37
N THR A 26 -10.86 -7.12 12.64
CA THR A 26 -11.56 -6.31 11.64
C THR A 26 -10.67 -5.20 11.08
N ARG A 27 -9.88 -4.52 11.93
CA ARG A 27 -8.92 -3.51 11.47
C ARG A 27 -7.78 -4.13 10.65
N HIS A 28 -7.38 -5.36 10.97
CA HIS A 28 -6.34 -6.07 10.22
C HIS A 28 -6.82 -6.47 8.83
N GLU A 29 -8.01 -7.06 8.69
CA GLU A 29 -8.59 -7.48 7.40
C GLU A 29 -8.72 -6.31 6.42
N LYS A 30 -9.16 -5.15 6.92
CA LYS A 30 -9.26 -3.92 6.13
C LYS A 30 -7.93 -3.50 5.51
N LYS A 31 -6.79 -3.74 6.17
CA LYS A 31 -5.45 -3.37 5.69
C LYS A 31 -4.58 -4.57 5.32
N CYS A 32 -5.17 -5.75 5.23
CA CYS A 32 -4.42 -6.98 4.97
C CYS A 32 -3.85 -6.91 3.55
N SER A 33 -2.55 -7.15 3.40
CA SER A 33 -1.88 -7.12 2.10
C SER A 33 -2.34 -8.24 1.17
N LYS A 34 -2.94 -9.30 1.72
CA LYS A 34 -3.51 -10.41 0.94
C LYS A 34 -5.01 -10.23 0.67
N ASN A 35 -5.63 -9.17 1.17
CA ASN A 35 -7.01 -8.86 0.86
C ASN A 35 -7.07 -8.35 -0.60
N PRO A 36 -7.84 -8.98 -1.51
CA PRO A 36 -7.93 -8.57 -2.90
C PRO A 36 -8.29 -7.10 -3.12
N ILE A 37 -9.08 -6.51 -2.20
CA ILE A 37 -9.48 -5.09 -2.25
C ILE A 37 -8.27 -4.15 -2.07
N ASN A 38 -7.22 -4.61 -1.40
CA ASN A 38 -6.00 -3.84 -1.15
C ASN A 38 -4.92 -4.09 -2.19
N ILE A 39 -5.12 -5.05 -3.10
CA ILE A 39 -4.23 -5.29 -4.22
C ILE A 39 -4.48 -4.18 -5.25
N ARG A 40 -3.40 -3.56 -5.72
CA ARG A 40 -3.46 -2.48 -6.70
C ARG A 40 -2.80 -2.93 -7.99
N ALA A 41 -3.39 -2.53 -9.12
CA ALA A 41 -2.85 -2.75 -10.45
C ALA A 41 -1.38 -2.28 -10.60
N CYS A 42 -1.01 -1.20 -9.92
CA CYS A 42 0.31 -0.59 -10.09
C CYS A 42 1.45 -1.30 -9.34
N PHE A 43 1.19 -2.29 -8.47
CA PHE A 43 2.28 -2.95 -7.73
C PHE A 43 3.22 -3.76 -8.61
N ASP A 44 2.70 -4.37 -9.68
CA ASP A 44 3.47 -5.19 -10.63
C ASP A 44 3.59 -4.51 -12.01
N CYS A 45 3.39 -3.19 -12.06
CA CYS A 45 3.42 -2.43 -13.30
C CYS A 45 4.82 -1.91 -13.60
N ILE A 46 5.32 -2.11 -14.83
CA ILE A 46 6.62 -1.59 -15.29
C ILE A 46 6.70 -0.07 -15.17
N ASN A 47 5.56 0.61 -15.36
CA ASN A 47 5.47 2.06 -15.31
C ASN A 47 5.39 2.61 -13.86
N CYS A 48 5.60 1.79 -12.83
CA CYS A 48 5.50 2.16 -11.43
C CYS A 48 6.85 2.02 -10.73
N GLU A 49 7.42 3.14 -10.27
CA GLU A 49 8.68 3.15 -9.53
C GLU A 49 8.42 3.34 -8.04
N GLU A 50 9.11 2.58 -7.19
CA GLU A 50 9.12 2.84 -5.75
C GLU A 50 10.08 4.00 -5.46
N VAL A 51 9.56 5.04 -4.80
CA VAL A 51 10.32 6.22 -4.40
C VAL A 51 10.28 6.38 -2.89
N ILE A 52 11.42 6.73 -2.29
CA ILE A 52 11.48 7.06 -0.87
C ILE A 52 11.23 8.57 -0.75
N ILE A 53 10.17 8.90 -0.04
CA ILE A 53 9.79 10.28 0.28
C ILE A 53 10.07 10.57 1.75
N LYS A 54 10.31 11.83 2.05
CA LYS A 54 10.39 12.34 3.42
C LYS A 54 9.22 13.28 3.64
N TYR A 55 8.61 13.20 4.80
CA TYR A 55 7.60 14.17 5.21
C TYR A 55 7.69 14.40 6.71
N GLU A 56 7.31 15.60 7.12
CA GLU A 56 7.19 15.93 8.53
C GLU A 56 5.91 15.34 9.08
N ARG A 57 6.05 14.56 10.15
CA ARG A 57 4.93 14.05 10.90
C ARG A 57 4.80 14.91 12.15
N SER A 58 3.77 15.75 12.21
CA SER A 58 3.41 16.45 13.44
C SER A 58 2.98 15.42 14.48
N PRO A 59 3.66 15.32 15.64
CA PRO A 59 3.20 14.44 16.70
C PRO A 59 1.91 15.03 17.28
N GLN A 60 0.88 14.19 17.43
CA GLN A 60 -0.35 14.59 18.12
C GLN A 60 -0.13 14.87 19.62
N THR A 61 1.08 14.61 20.16
CA THR A 61 1.36 14.57 21.60
C THR A 61 2.65 15.28 22.01
N TYR A 62 3.54 15.63 21.07
CA TYR A 62 4.84 16.24 21.34
C TYR A 62 5.10 17.41 20.38
N PRO A 63 5.85 18.45 20.82
CA PRO A 63 6.00 19.69 20.07
C PRO A 63 6.98 19.63 18.89
N GLU A 64 7.74 18.54 18.74
CA GLU A 64 8.83 18.47 17.76
C GLU A 64 8.42 17.62 16.55
N SER A 65 8.45 18.19 15.35
CA SER A 65 8.14 17.44 14.12
C SER A 65 9.22 16.40 13.83
N GLU A 66 8.80 15.16 13.56
CA GLU A 66 9.72 14.10 13.15
C GLU A 66 9.73 13.96 11.62
N LEU A 67 10.92 13.98 11.01
CA LEU A 67 11.10 13.64 9.60
C LEU A 67 10.99 12.13 9.41
N VAL A 68 9.85 11.69 8.86
CA VAL A 68 9.57 10.28 8.60
C VAL A 68 9.89 9.94 7.15
N LYS A 69 10.62 8.84 6.93
CA LYS A 69 10.80 8.25 5.61
C LYS A 69 9.67 7.27 5.33
N SER A 70 9.00 7.41 4.20
CA SER A 70 7.99 6.45 3.74
C SER A 70 8.23 6.03 2.30
N LYS A 71 7.75 4.84 1.99
CA LYS A 71 7.63 4.37 0.61
C LYS A 71 6.46 5.08 -0.05
N SER A 72 6.69 5.66 -1.21
CA SER A 72 5.68 6.16 -2.14
C SER A 72 5.96 5.55 -3.51
N PHE A 73 5.06 5.77 -4.46
CA PHE A 73 5.14 5.19 -5.79
C PHE A 73 4.98 6.29 -6.82
N LYS A 74 5.76 6.26 -7.89
CA LYS A 74 5.63 7.19 -9.01
C LYS A 74 5.21 6.43 -10.25
N CYS A 75 4.11 6.84 -10.88
CA CYS A 75 3.80 6.37 -12.21
C CYS A 75 4.60 7.18 -13.23
N ILE A 76 5.54 6.57 -13.95
CA ILE A 76 6.38 7.24 -14.94
C ILE A 76 5.53 7.83 -16.07
N LYS A 77 4.58 7.03 -16.58
CA LYS A 77 3.76 7.38 -17.76
C LYS A 77 2.76 8.51 -17.49
N LYS A 78 2.19 8.58 -16.28
CA LYS A 78 1.28 9.67 -15.88
C LYS A 78 1.99 10.80 -15.13
N ASN A 79 3.25 10.60 -14.74
CA ASN A 79 4.02 11.49 -13.88
C ASN A 79 3.29 11.87 -12.57
N ILE A 80 2.52 10.94 -12.00
CA ILE A 80 1.81 11.13 -10.73
C ILE A 80 2.51 10.37 -9.60
N PHE A 81 2.53 10.97 -8.41
CA PHE A 81 2.95 10.30 -7.19
C PHE A 81 1.74 9.71 -6.49
N MET A 82 1.91 8.51 -5.96
CA MET A 82 0.85 7.71 -5.38
C MET A 82 1.28 7.17 -4.04
N PHE A 83 0.42 7.31 -3.04
CA PHE A 83 0.71 6.74 -1.73
C PHE A 83 0.33 5.25 -1.68
N PRO A 84 1.03 4.43 -0.85
CA PRO A 84 0.68 3.03 -0.65
C PRO A 84 -0.75 2.88 -0.09
N PRO A 85 -1.49 1.82 -0.48
CA PRO A 85 -2.81 1.49 0.07
C PRO A 85 -2.86 1.39 1.59
N LYS A 86 -1.72 1.02 2.21
CA LYS A 86 -1.61 0.96 3.67
C LYS A 86 -1.89 2.30 4.35
N LEU A 87 -1.60 3.41 3.68
CA LEU A 87 -1.83 4.76 4.20
C LEU A 87 -3.30 5.21 4.05
N GLU A 88 -4.08 4.63 3.13
CA GLU A 88 -5.54 4.89 3.02
C GLU A 88 -6.30 4.56 4.31
N HIS A 89 -5.78 3.59 5.07
CA HIS A 89 -6.39 3.09 6.30
C HIS A 89 -5.65 3.57 7.56
N SER A 90 -4.70 4.50 7.41
CA SER A 90 -3.95 5.05 8.54
C SER A 90 -4.85 5.98 9.36
N GLN A 91 -4.89 5.78 10.67
CA GLN A 91 -5.55 6.72 11.59
C GLN A 91 -4.79 8.06 11.71
N ASN A 92 -3.54 8.11 11.25
CA ASN A 92 -2.68 9.29 11.35
C ASN A 92 -2.83 10.26 10.17
N GLY A 93 -3.82 10.03 9.29
CA GLY A 93 -3.99 10.81 8.07
C GLY A 93 -2.95 10.50 7.00
N LEU A 94 -3.17 11.07 5.82
CA LEU A 94 -2.16 11.19 4.77
C LEU A 94 -1.40 12.50 5.02
N PRO A 95 -0.08 12.54 4.77
CA PRO A 95 0.62 13.83 4.74
C PRO A 95 0.04 14.72 3.63
N ASP A 96 -0.23 15.99 3.94
CA ASP A 96 -0.81 16.96 3.01
C ASP A 96 0.10 17.22 1.79
N TYR A 97 1.42 17.19 2.02
CA TYR A 97 2.46 17.28 0.99
C TYR A 97 3.66 16.43 1.40
N VAL A 98 4.46 16.03 0.41
CA VAL A 98 5.71 15.30 0.63
C VAL A 98 6.83 15.91 -0.19
N GLU A 99 8.04 15.93 0.37
CA GLU A 99 9.19 16.48 -0.33
C GLU A 99 9.91 15.36 -1.09
N HIS A 100 10.18 15.59 -2.38
CA HIS A 100 11.04 14.75 -3.19
C HIS A 100 11.94 15.63 -4.05
N ARG A 101 13.26 15.48 -3.90
CA ARG A 101 14.27 16.28 -4.62
C ARG A 101 14.12 17.80 -4.46
N GLY A 102 13.63 18.26 -3.31
CA GLY A 102 13.44 19.69 -3.02
C GLY A 102 12.13 20.29 -3.55
N GLU A 103 11.25 19.47 -4.13
CA GLU A 103 9.93 19.88 -4.61
C GLU A 103 8.84 19.32 -3.69
N GLU A 104 7.83 20.15 -3.41
CA GLU A 104 6.59 19.72 -2.74
C GLU A 104 5.69 18.97 -3.72
N ILE A 105 5.27 17.78 -3.32
CA ILE A 105 4.50 16.87 -4.17
C ILE A 105 3.18 16.52 -3.48
N ILE A 106 2.12 16.61 -4.26
CA ILE A 106 0.80 16.09 -3.91
C ILE A 106 0.74 14.62 -4.32
N GLN A 107 0.40 13.74 -3.39
CA GLN A 107 0.21 12.32 -3.66
C GLN A 107 -1.26 12.00 -3.90
N GLU A 108 -1.52 11.22 -4.94
CA GLU A 108 -2.85 10.68 -5.23
C GLU A 108 -3.02 9.25 -4.71
N LYS A 109 -4.27 8.81 -4.62
CA LYS A 109 -4.57 7.42 -4.29
C LYS A 109 -4.12 6.51 -5.41
N MET A 110 -3.41 5.43 -5.07
CA MET A 110 -3.08 4.40 -6.04
C MET A 110 -4.37 3.77 -6.60
N PRO A 111 -4.57 3.76 -7.93
CA PRO A 111 -5.82 3.32 -8.52
C PRO A 111 -6.04 1.82 -8.31
N LEU A 112 -7.30 1.40 -8.17
CA LEU A 112 -7.67 -0.02 -8.14
C LEU A 112 -7.34 -0.67 -9.49
N ASN A 113 -7.78 -0.02 -10.57
CA ASN A 113 -7.60 -0.45 -11.94
C ASN A 113 -6.73 0.57 -12.67
N CYS A 114 -5.79 0.11 -13.49
CA CYS A 114 -4.91 1.00 -14.25
C CYS A 114 -5.00 0.66 -15.74
N GLU A 115 -5.54 1.58 -16.53
CA GLU A 115 -5.71 1.42 -17.99
C GLU A 115 -4.39 1.25 -18.75
N ILE A 116 -3.30 1.69 -18.14
CA ILE A 116 -1.95 1.64 -18.72
C ILE A 116 -1.07 0.60 -18.02
N GLN A 117 -1.68 -0.32 -17.28
CA GLN A 117 -0.94 -1.41 -16.65
C GLN A 117 -0.27 -2.24 -17.74
N GLN A 118 1.07 -2.31 -17.66
CA GLN A 118 1.88 -3.18 -18.48
C GLN A 118 2.67 -4.05 -17.51
N SER A 119 2.41 -5.35 -17.54
CA SER A 119 3.23 -6.30 -16.79
C SER A 119 4.47 -6.66 -17.61
N SER A 120 5.54 -7.06 -16.94
CA SER A 120 6.75 -7.57 -17.61
C SER A 120 6.51 -8.81 -18.47
N SER A 121 5.43 -9.55 -18.23
CA SER A 121 5.01 -10.65 -19.11
C SER A 121 4.35 -10.19 -20.40
N ASP A 122 3.70 -9.01 -20.41
CA ASP A 122 3.03 -8.50 -21.61
C ASP A 122 4.04 -8.03 -22.66
N SER A 123 5.12 -7.38 -22.21
CA SER A 123 6.19 -6.91 -23.10
C SER A 123 6.97 -8.05 -23.74
N LEU A 124 7.16 -9.18 -23.05
CA LEU A 124 7.78 -10.37 -23.64
C LEU A 124 6.88 -11.04 -24.67
N ASN A 125 5.56 -11.06 -24.47
CA ASN A 125 4.64 -11.62 -25.46
C ASN A 125 4.62 -10.78 -26.75
N GLU A 126 4.74 -9.46 -26.65
CA GLU A 126 4.87 -8.57 -27.81
C GLU A 126 6.20 -8.78 -28.58
N ILE A 127 7.30 -9.04 -27.87
CA ILE A 127 8.62 -9.28 -28.49
C ILE A 127 8.72 -10.67 -29.12
N PHE A 128 8.17 -11.70 -28.46
CA PHE A 128 8.33 -13.09 -28.87
C PHE A 128 7.13 -13.66 -29.66
N GLY A 129 6.04 -12.90 -29.83
CA GLY A 129 4.92 -13.26 -30.70
C GLY A 129 4.19 -14.54 -30.29
N TRP A 130 4.26 -14.92 -29.02
CA TRP A 130 3.57 -16.12 -28.52
C TRP A 130 2.08 -15.83 -28.34
N ASN A 131 1.33 -15.96 -29.43
CA ASN A 131 -0.11 -16.07 -29.36
C ASN A 131 -0.43 -17.33 -28.55
N LYS A 132 -1.08 -17.17 -27.39
CA LYS A 132 -1.69 -18.28 -26.67
C LYS A 132 -2.74 -18.91 -27.57
N THR A 133 -2.36 -19.95 -28.32
CA THR A 133 -3.31 -20.88 -28.92
C THR A 133 -4.11 -21.50 -27.79
N SER A 134 -5.41 -21.22 -27.83
CA SER A 134 -6.43 -21.71 -26.88
C SER A 134 -6.59 -23.21 -26.96
#